data_AF-A0A484Z6V6-F1
#
_entry.id   AF-A0A484Z6V6-F1
#
_cell.length_a   1.000
_cell.length_b   1.000
_cell.length_c   1.000
_cell.angle_alpha   90.00
_cell.angle_beta   90.00
_cell.angle_gamma   90.00
#
_symmetry.space_group_name_H-M   'P 1'
#
loop_
_entity.id
_entity.type
_entity.pdbx_description
1 polymer ?
#
loop_
_entity_poly.entity_id
_entity_poly.type
_entity_poly.pdbx_seq_one_letter_code
_entity_poly.pdbx_strand_id
1 'polypeptide(L)'
;MVVASTQGEGEPAEEAVALHKFLFSKKAPKLEGTAFAVFGLAILPMNSSASPEKISTVRLAELGAERLLDRVDADVEYQPAAAEWRARIVDVLKSRVPQESRPRRRLPPLAQ
;
A
#
# COMPACT_ATOMS: atom_id res chain seq x y z
N MET A 1 -0.73 -3.13 2.22
CA MET A 1 -0.87 -1.67 2.17
C MET A 1 0.48 -1.08 1.81
N VAL A 2 0.53 -0.08 0.93
CA VAL A 2 1.77 0.57 0.51
C VAL A 2 1.64 2.06 0.80
N VAL A 3 2.60 2.63 1.51
CA VAL A 3 2.76 4.09 1.65
C VAL A 3 4.10 4.39 1.00
N ALA A 4 4.09 5.21 -0.04
CA ALA A 4 5.26 5.47 -0.86
C ALA A 4 5.43 6.96 -1.11
N SER A 5 6.68 7.43 -1.10
CA SER A 5 7.05 8.75 -1.53
C SER A 5 7.80 8.67 -2.85
N THR A 6 7.65 9.69 -3.68
CA THR A 6 8.51 9.91 -4.84
C THR A 6 9.70 10.80 -4.47
N GLN A 7 10.85 10.54 -5.08
CA GLN A 7 12.06 11.34 -4.92
C GLN A 7 12.47 11.92 -6.30
N GLY A 8 13.11 13.10 -6.29
CA GLY A 8 13.64 13.73 -7.52
C GLY A 8 12.58 14.02 -8.58
N GLU A 9 12.84 13.66 -9.84
CA GLU A 9 11.95 13.84 -11.01
C GLU A 9 10.84 12.76 -11.11
N GLY A 10 10.48 12.14 -9.99
CA GLY A 10 9.49 11.07 -9.96
C GLY A 10 10.11 9.69 -10.10
N GLU A 11 11.24 9.44 -9.45
CA GLU A 11 11.74 8.08 -9.20
C GLU A 11 11.17 7.54 -7.88
N PRO A 12 11.01 6.21 -7.71
CA PRO A 12 10.66 5.65 -6.42
C PRO A 12 11.75 5.96 -5.39
N ALA A 13 11.39 6.05 -4.11
CA ALA A 13 12.37 6.14 -3.04
C ALA A 13 13.44 5.03 -3.16
N GLU A 14 14.69 5.33 -2.84
CA GLU A 14 15.82 4.39 -3.01
C GLU A 14 15.51 3.01 -2.39
N GLU A 15 14.91 3.01 -1.21
CA GLU A 15 14.49 1.82 -0.46
C GLU A 15 13.39 1.00 -1.19
N ALA A 16 12.62 1.64 -2.06
CA ALA A 16 11.54 1.02 -2.84
C ALA A 16 11.99 0.56 -4.24
N VAL A 17 13.18 0.93 -4.71
CA VAL A 17 13.67 0.61 -6.07
C VAL A 17 13.71 -0.90 -6.31
N ALA A 18 14.21 -1.68 -5.35
CA ALA A 18 14.30 -3.14 -5.49
C ALA A 18 12.92 -3.80 -5.60
N LEU A 19 11.96 -3.35 -4.78
CA LEU A 19 10.58 -3.84 -4.83
C LEU A 19 9.91 -3.47 -6.16
N HIS A 20 10.07 -2.22 -6.60
CA HIS A 20 9.56 -1.77 -7.89
C HIS A 20 10.11 -2.65 -9.02
N LYS A 21 11.44 -2.81 -9.13
CA LYS A 21 12.07 -3.67 -10.14
C LYS A 21 11.56 -5.11 -10.08
N PHE A 22 11.38 -5.66 -8.88
CA PHE A 22 10.85 -7.02 -8.70
C PHE A 22 9.42 -7.15 -9.24
N LEU A 23 8.52 -6.23 -8.90
CA LEU A 23 7.13 -6.22 -9.36
C LEU A 23 7.02 -6.13 -10.89
N PHE A 24 7.94 -5.40 -11.54
CA PHE A 24 8.01 -5.29 -13.00
C PHE A 24 8.80 -6.41 -13.68
N SER A 25 9.43 -7.30 -12.92
CA SER A 25 10.20 -8.40 -13.49
C SER A 25 9.30 -9.56 -13.94
N LYS A 26 9.84 -10.43 -14.79
CA LYS A 26 9.20 -11.71 -15.15
C LYS A 26 9.09 -12.69 -13.98
N LYS A 27 9.76 -12.41 -12.86
CA LYS A 27 9.72 -13.23 -11.64
C LYS A 27 8.62 -12.82 -10.67
N ALA A 28 7.89 -11.73 -10.96
CA ALA A 28 6.78 -11.28 -10.12
C ALA A 28 5.70 -12.38 -10.07
N PRO A 29 5.33 -12.86 -8.88
CA PRO A 29 4.25 -13.83 -8.75
C PRO A 29 2.91 -13.14 -9.02
N LYS A 30 1.89 -13.95 -9.33
CA LYS A 30 0.51 -13.49 -9.21
C LYS A 30 0.22 -13.13 -7.75
N LEU A 31 -0.59 -12.11 -7.55
CA LEU A 31 -1.01 -11.58 -6.27
C LEU A 31 -2.50 -11.88 -5.99
N GLU A 32 -3.04 -12.95 -6.57
CA GLU A 32 -4.38 -13.44 -6.30
C GLU A 32 -4.55 -13.71 -4.79
N GLY A 33 -5.65 -13.23 -4.21
CA GLY A 33 -5.88 -13.28 -2.75
C GLY A 33 -5.11 -12.23 -1.94
N THR A 34 -4.33 -11.36 -2.60
CA THR A 34 -3.74 -10.17 -1.96
C THR A 34 -4.62 -8.96 -2.23
N ALA A 35 -4.78 -8.10 -1.22
CA ALA A 35 -5.45 -6.82 -1.36
C ALA A 35 -4.51 -5.66 -1.02
N PHE A 36 -4.70 -4.51 -1.66
CA PHE A 36 -3.80 -3.37 -1.53
C PHE A 36 -4.53 -2.01 -1.49
N ALA A 37 -3.88 -1.03 -0.89
CA ALA A 37 -4.24 0.39 -0.93
C ALA A 37 -2.94 1.19 -0.96
N VAL A 38 -2.94 2.33 -1.66
CA VAL A 38 -1.75 3.18 -1.86
C VAL A 38 -2.04 4.61 -1.42
N PHE A 39 -1.15 5.15 -0.60
CA PHE A 39 -1.06 6.58 -0.29
C PHE A 39 0.28 7.11 -0.80
N GLY A 40 0.24 8.04 -1.76
CA GLY A 40 1.40 8.66 -2.39
C GLY A 40 1.72 10.01 -1.75
N LEU A 41 3.01 10.24 -1.47
CA LEU A 41 3.55 11.53 -1.06
C LEU A 41 4.37 12.12 -2.22
N ALA A 42 3.87 13.21 -2.81
CA ALA A 42 4.51 13.91 -3.91
C ALA A 42 5.12 15.23 -3.43
N ILE A 43 6.37 15.50 -3.81
CA ILE A 43 7.07 16.75 -3.44
C ILE A 43 6.67 17.92 -4.35
N LEU A 44 6.16 17.63 -5.56
CA LEU A 44 5.77 18.62 -6.56
C LEU A 44 4.41 18.25 -7.18
N PRO A 45 3.64 19.23 -7.69
CA PRO A 45 2.37 18.95 -8.37
C PRO A 45 2.63 18.14 -9.63
N MET A 46 2.52 16.82 -9.53
CA MET A 46 2.69 15.93 -10.67
C MET A 46 1.44 15.95 -11.53
N ASN A 47 1.45 16.79 -12.57
CA ASN A 47 0.45 16.76 -13.65
C ASN A 47 0.60 15.52 -14.56
N SER A 48 1.33 14.50 -14.13
CA SER A 48 1.67 13.31 -14.92
C SER A 48 0.93 12.08 -14.42
N SER A 49 0.31 11.35 -15.35
CA SER A 49 -0.26 10.02 -15.09
C SER A 49 0.80 8.93 -14.89
N ALA A 50 2.09 9.26 -15.05
CA ALA A 50 3.21 8.31 -15.06
C ALA A 50 4.05 8.29 -13.77
N SER A 51 3.58 8.83 -12.65
CA SER A 51 4.33 8.75 -11.38
C SER A 51 4.58 7.26 -10.98
N PRO A 52 5.71 6.88 -10.35
CA PRO A 52 6.08 5.48 -10.01
C PRO A 52 5.04 4.75 -9.17
N GLU A 53 4.44 5.49 -8.28
CA GLU A 53 3.31 5.16 -7.43
C GLU A 53 2.07 4.83 -8.28
N LYS A 54 1.87 5.48 -9.45
CA LYS A 54 0.71 5.23 -10.36
C LYS A 54 0.97 3.93 -11.09
N ILE A 55 2.19 3.81 -11.59
CA ILE A 55 2.75 2.63 -12.22
C ILE A 55 2.70 1.41 -11.26
N SER A 56 3.04 1.58 -9.99
CA SER A 56 2.99 0.52 -8.97
C SER A 56 1.56 0.08 -8.65
N THR A 57 0.63 1.03 -8.57
CA THR A 57 -0.79 0.74 -8.35
C THR A 57 -1.39 -0.04 -9.53
N VAL A 58 -1.04 0.35 -10.77
CA VAL A 58 -1.42 -0.39 -11.99
C VAL A 58 -0.84 -1.80 -11.94
N ARG A 59 0.46 -1.93 -11.63
CA ARG A 59 1.14 -3.22 -11.64
C ARG A 59 0.62 -4.20 -10.60
N LEU A 60 0.29 -3.73 -9.40
CA LEU A 60 -0.33 -4.57 -8.37
C LEU A 60 -1.68 -5.15 -8.86
N ALA A 61 -2.50 -4.33 -9.52
CA ALA A 61 -3.76 -4.77 -10.10
C ALA A 61 -3.56 -5.75 -11.27
N GLU A 62 -2.59 -5.49 -12.16
CA GLU A 62 -2.23 -6.41 -13.26
C GLU A 62 -1.78 -7.79 -12.75
N LEU A 63 -1.11 -7.84 -11.60
CA LEU A 63 -0.71 -9.09 -10.97
C LEU A 63 -1.88 -9.82 -10.27
N GLY A 64 -3.08 -9.25 -10.25
CA GLY A 64 -4.28 -9.85 -9.68
C GLY A 64 -4.59 -9.45 -8.24
N ALA A 65 -3.91 -8.43 -7.69
CA ALA A 65 -4.24 -7.92 -6.37
C ALA A 65 -5.52 -7.08 -6.41
N GLU A 66 -6.34 -7.20 -5.38
CA GLU A 66 -7.58 -6.45 -5.22
C GLU A 66 -7.32 -5.06 -4.63
N ARG A 67 -7.85 -4.01 -5.25
CA ARG A 67 -7.77 -2.65 -4.72
C ARG A 67 -8.82 -2.45 -3.62
N LEU A 68 -8.37 -2.09 -2.41
CA LEU A 68 -9.22 -1.81 -1.25
C LEU A 68 -9.79 -0.39 -1.24
N LEU A 69 -9.02 0.58 -1.74
CA LEU A 69 -9.39 1.98 -1.77
C LEU A 69 -8.74 2.65 -2.97
N ASP A 70 -9.40 3.66 -3.52
CA ASP A 70 -8.77 4.57 -4.47
C ASP A 70 -7.50 5.17 -3.88
N ARG A 71 -6.54 5.39 -4.75
CA ARG A 71 -5.28 6.01 -4.37
C ARG A 71 -5.53 7.47 -3.99
N VAL A 72 -4.77 7.94 -3.00
CA VAL A 72 -4.64 9.36 -2.68
C VAL A 72 -3.22 9.81 -2.99
N ASP A 73 -3.12 11.00 -3.60
CA ASP A 73 -1.90 11.74 -3.85
C ASP A 73 -1.91 12.99 -2.98
N ALA A 74 -0.93 13.08 -2.09
CA ALA A 74 -0.83 14.19 -1.16
C ALA A 74 0.49 14.94 -1.36
N ASP A 75 0.44 16.26 -1.24
CA ASP A 75 1.60 17.15 -1.33
C ASP A 75 2.24 17.38 0.06
N VAL A 76 2.99 18.46 0.24
CA VAL A 76 3.64 18.80 1.51
C VAL A 76 2.65 19.03 2.66
N GLU A 77 1.40 19.40 2.37
CA GLU A 77 0.31 19.56 3.33
C GLU A 77 -0.52 18.26 3.45
N TYR A 78 0.15 17.10 3.46
CA TYR A 78 -0.49 15.78 3.40
C TYR A 78 -1.34 15.40 4.62
N GLN A 79 -1.19 16.07 5.77
CA GLN A 79 -1.74 15.60 7.04
C GLN A 79 -3.28 15.42 7.01
N PRO A 80 -4.07 16.36 6.45
CA PRO A 80 -5.52 16.20 6.33
C PRO A 80 -5.89 15.02 5.41
N ALA A 81 -5.21 14.90 4.25
CA ALA A 81 -5.42 13.81 3.31
C ALA A 81 -5.08 12.44 3.92
N ALA A 82 -3.99 12.36 4.69
CA ALA A 82 -3.59 11.15 5.39
C ALA A 82 -4.60 10.77 6.49
N ALA A 83 -5.14 11.75 7.23
CA ALA A 83 -6.14 11.50 8.26
C ALA A 83 -7.43 10.93 7.67
N GLU A 84 -7.92 11.51 6.57
CA GLU A 84 -9.11 11.00 5.87
C GLU A 84 -8.86 9.61 5.29
N TRP A 85 -7.76 9.44 4.56
CA TRP A 85 -7.41 8.16 3.93
C TRP A 85 -7.28 7.04 4.98
N ARG A 86 -6.65 7.35 6.12
CA ARG A 86 -6.54 6.42 7.26
C ARG A 86 -7.90 6.03 7.81
N ALA A 87 -8.81 6.99 8.00
CA ALA A 87 -10.15 6.70 8.49
C ALA A 87 -10.90 5.75 7.53
N ARG A 88 -10.82 6.03 6.23
CA ARG A 88 -11.46 5.22 5.17
C ARG A 88 -10.89 3.80 5.09
N ILE A 89 -9.57 3.63 5.07
CA ILE A 89 -8.98 2.29 4.98
C ILE A 89 -9.24 1.45 6.24
N VAL A 90 -9.31 2.08 7.42
CA VAL A 90 -9.68 1.38 8.65
C VAL A 90 -11.11 0.83 8.58
N ASP A 91 -12.05 1.60 8.03
CA ASP A 91 -13.43 1.16 7.84
C ASP A 91 -13.54 -0.03 6.87
N VAL A 92 -12.84 0.05 5.73
CA VAL A 92 -12.74 -1.05 4.76
C VAL A 92 -12.16 -2.31 5.40
N LEU A 93 -11.09 -2.18 6.19
CA LEU A 93 -10.45 -3.32 6.84
C LEU A 93 -11.34 -3.95 7.91
N LYS A 94 -12.05 -3.15 8.71
CA LYS A 94 -13.01 -3.67 9.71
C LYS A 94 -14.10 -4.54 9.07
N SER A 95 -14.56 -4.16 7.89
CA SER A 95 -15.56 -4.91 7.12
C SER A 95 -15.02 -6.22 6.53
N ARG A 96 -13.69 -6.35 6.38
CA ARG A 96 -13.02 -7.52 5.79
C ARG A 96 -12.44 -8.50 6.81
N VAL A 97 -12.11 -8.04 8.01
CA VAL A 97 -11.61 -8.91 9.08
C VAL A 97 -12.79 -9.71 9.63
N PRO A 98 -12.77 -11.06 9.58
CA PRO A 98 -13.76 -11.88 10.25
C PRO A 98 -13.78 -11.50 11.73
N GLN A 99 -14.97 -11.23 12.28
CA GLN A 99 -15.15 -10.78 13.67
C GLN A 99 -14.72 -11.82 14.73
N GLU A 100 -14.28 -13.01 14.31
CA GLU A 100 -13.83 -14.10 15.17
C GLU A 100 -12.31 -14.28 15.10
N SER A 101 -11.57 -13.34 15.69
CA SER A 101 -10.20 -13.62 16.13
C SER A 101 -10.26 -14.27 17.52
N ARG A 102 -10.50 -15.58 17.55
CA ARG A 102 -10.41 -16.40 18.77
C ARG A 102 -9.06 -16.08 19.46
N PRO A 103 -9.03 -15.67 20.74
CA PRO A 103 -7.76 -15.33 21.40
C PRO A 103 -6.83 -16.53 21.32
N ARG A 104 -5.63 -16.32 20.76
CA ARG A 104 -4.57 -17.35 20.73
C ARG A 104 -4.39 -17.88 22.15
N ARG A 105 -4.60 -19.19 22.30
CA ARG A 105 -4.44 -19.96 23.54
C ARG A 105 -3.14 -19.53 24.23
N ARG A 106 -3.25 -18.96 25.45
CA ARG A 106 -2.07 -18.68 26.29
C ARG A 106 -1.34 -20.00 26.54
N LEU A 107 -0.03 -20.03 26.31
CA LEU A 107 0.81 -21.15 26.74
C LEU A 107 0.74 -21.24 28.28
N PRO A 108 0.58 -22.44 28.87
CA PRO A 108 0.70 -22.58 30.32
C PRO A 108 2.14 -22.24 30.77
N PRO A 109 2.34 -21.69 31.97
CA PRO A 109 3.67 -21.39 32.49
C PRO A 109 4.49 -22.68 32.61
N LEU A 110 5.78 -22.58 32.26
CA LEU A 110 6.74 -23.67 32.45
C LEU A 110 6.78 -24.07 33.92
N ALA A 111 6.59 -25.36 34.19
CA ALA A 111 6.76 -25.92 35.52
C ALA A 111 8.22 -25.74 35.97
N GLN A 112 8.38 -25.36 37.25
CA GLN A 112 9.66 -25.09 37.91
C GLN A 112 10.56 -26.32 37.97
#